data_AF-A0A8S4BT42-F1
#
_entry.id   AF-A0A8S4BT42-F1
#
_cell.length_a   1.000
_cell.length_b   1.000
_cell.length_c   1.000
_cell.angle_alpha   90.00
_cell.angle_beta   90.00
_cell.angle_gamma   90.00
#
_symmetry.space_group_name_H-M   'P 1'
#
loop_
_entity.id
_entity.type
_entity.pdbx_description
1 polymer ?
#
loop_
_entity_poly.entity_id
_entity_poly.type
_entity_poly.pdbx_seq_one_letter_code
_entity_poly.pdbx_strand_id
1 'polypeptide(L)'
;MINTVDEDGNYVELGGEFLLEENEHFNNMPVNMQLSNIQVPTNVYNKDPNILNAIYNSESLNDVYISNFQKDPTLTWQYFGSSFGFFRLYPGIKWTPDSNGVAAFDCRNRNWYIQAATSPKDIIIMVDISGSMKGLKMTIAKHTINTILDTLGENDFVNVIAYTDYVRYVEPCFRGTLVQADLDNREHFKLLVDELHVKGEAKIKNAMKEAFKILNEARVKGQGSMCNQAIMLITDGAMEDFESVFEEFNWPERRVRVFTYLIGREMTFAQNTKWIACNNKGYYTHISTLADVQENVMEYLHVLSRPMVINHDHDIIWTEAYMDTVLFTTKAQSLLLMTSVAMPVFSKKKETLSHGILLGVVGTDIPLMEVMKLAPRYMLGAHGYAFLLNNNGYILAHPDLRPLYKDGKKLKPKPNYNSVDLSEVEWEDTDEMLRTAMVKGETGSMTLSIRASVDKGFRHGADQRPREPDVFGKCIRGRRTYCELDIDPDHRKYTQLQAVVGYLQGKEPDLECDEVLLQQILFDAVVTAPVEAYWNALMLNDGVESGVETAFLGTRSGLMRIMRYAGTETRVAKKFLTPSDKDNLFTIDHFPLWYRLAVENTPGRFFYYPVNDKGMSSC
;
A
#
# COMPACT_ATOMS: atom_id res chain seq x y z
N MET A 1 12.70 1.02 -23.62
CA MET A 1 13.55 1.99 -24.37
C MET A 1 12.62 2.88 -25.19
N ILE A 2 11.83 3.72 -24.53
CA ILE A 2 10.75 4.49 -25.17
C ILE A 2 11.26 5.91 -25.43
N ASN A 3 11.09 6.42 -26.66
CA ASN A 3 11.62 7.71 -27.12
C ASN A 3 13.10 7.86 -26.73
N THR A 4 13.90 6.84 -27.06
CA THR A 4 15.37 6.82 -26.90
C THR A 4 15.98 6.60 -28.28
N VAL A 5 16.84 7.52 -28.69
CA VAL A 5 17.59 7.44 -29.95
C VAL A 5 19.06 7.11 -29.70
N ASP A 6 19.72 6.55 -30.71
CA ASP A 6 21.18 6.35 -30.74
C ASP A 6 21.94 7.64 -31.12
N GLU A 7 23.26 7.56 -31.20
CA GLU A 7 24.14 8.70 -31.55
C GLU A 7 23.95 9.16 -33.02
N ASP A 8 23.41 8.30 -33.88
CA ASP A 8 23.08 8.58 -35.29
C ASP A 8 21.64 9.12 -35.46
N GLY A 9 20.85 9.19 -34.39
CA GLY A 9 19.49 9.73 -34.35
C GLY A 9 18.36 8.75 -34.67
N ASN A 10 18.65 7.45 -34.82
CA ASN A 10 17.63 6.41 -35.02
C ASN A 10 17.06 5.95 -33.68
N TYR A 11 15.82 5.45 -33.65
CA TYR A 11 15.30 4.83 -32.43
C TYR A 11 16.07 3.55 -32.08
N VAL A 12 16.47 3.42 -30.81
CA VAL A 12 17.17 2.24 -30.28
C VAL A 12 16.34 0.97 -30.51
N GLU A 13 17.00 -0.15 -30.80
CA GLU A 13 16.34 -1.43 -31.11
C GLU A 13 15.28 -1.83 -30.05
N LEU A 14 14.09 -2.27 -30.52
CA LEU A 14 12.87 -2.51 -29.70
C LEU A 14 12.28 -1.25 -29.04
N GLY A 15 12.80 -0.06 -29.34
CA GLY A 15 12.18 1.23 -29.11
C GLY A 15 11.48 1.76 -30.36
N GLY A 16 10.65 2.78 -30.17
CA GLY A 16 9.95 3.49 -31.23
C GLY A 16 9.37 4.81 -30.71
N GLU A 17 8.71 5.54 -31.60
CA GLU A 17 7.96 6.73 -31.24
C GLU A 17 6.72 6.37 -30.44
N PHE A 18 6.57 7.01 -29.29
CA PHE A 18 5.47 6.80 -28.36
C PHE A 18 5.05 8.17 -27.84
N LEU A 19 3.95 8.71 -28.37
CA LEU A 19 3.45 10.01 -27.94
C LEU A 19 3.11 9.97 -26.44
N LEU A 20 3.46 11.01 -25.71
CA LEU A 20 3.24 11.12 -24.27
C LEU A 20 2.74 12.54 -23.98
N GLU A 21 1.59 12.64 -23.35
CA GLU A 21 0.89 13.89 -23.06
C GLU A 21 0.73 14.03 -21.54
N GLU A 22 0.90 15.23 -20.99
CA GLU A 22 0.76 15.45 -19.55
C GLU A 22 -0.73 15.36 -19.16
N ASN A 23 -1.06 14.47 -18.22
CA ASN A 23 -2.45 14.24 -17.80
C ASN A 23 -2.62 14.53 -16.30
N GLU A 24 -3.52 15.46 -15.97
CA GLU A 24 -3.81 15.89 -14.59
C GLU A 24 -4.31 14.75 -13.69
N HIS A 25 -5.12 13.81 -14.21
CA HIS A 25 -5.57 12.61 -13.48
C HIS A 25 -4.38 11.74 -13.01
N PHE A 26 -3.28 11.76 -13.76
CA PHE A 26 -2.03 11.10 -13.42
C PHE A 26 -1.01 12.09 -12.81
N ASN A 27 -1.47 13.10 -12.07
CA ASN A 27 -0.66 14.13 -11.42
C ASN A 27 0.29 14.89 -12.38
N ASN A 28 -0.16 15.19 -13.60
CA ASN A 28 0.63 15.78 -14.69
C ASN A 28 1.84 14.92 -15.12
N MET A 29 1.77 13.60 -14.93
CA MET A 29 2.75 12.70 -15.55
C MET A 29 2.50 12.61 -17.06
N PRO A 30 3.58 12.51 -17.87
CA PRO A 30 3.47 12.29 -19.31
C PRO A 30 3.08 10.83 -19.59
N VAL A 31 1.87 10.60 -20.09
CA VAL A 31 1.24 9.28 -20.32
C VAL A 31 0.71 9.14 -21.75
N ASN A 32 0.46 7.91 -22.18
CA ASN A 32 -0.19 7.57 -23.44
C ASN A 32 -1.53 6.87 -23.16
N MET A 33 -2.64 7.53 -23.49
CA MET A 33 -4.00 7.01 -23.28
C MET A 33 -4.46 6.02 -24.37
N GLN A 34 -3.69 5.84 -25.45
CA GLN A 34 -4.04 4.98 -26.59
C GLN A 34 -3.36 3.61 -26.54
N LEU A 35 -2.24 3.46 -25.83
CA LEU A 35 -1.42 2.25 -25.80
C LEU A 35 -0.87 1.96 -24.40
N SER A 36 -0.94 0.70 -23.98
CA SER A 36 -0.14 0.22 -22.85
C SER A 36 1.35 0.16 -23.20
N ASN A 37 2.22 0.40 -22.22
CA ASN A 37 3.65 0.14 -22.36
C ASN A 37 4.02 -1.25 -21.84
N ILE A 38 5.29 -1.65 -22.02
CA ILE A 38 5.84 -2.90 -21.47
C ILE A 38 7.19 -2.62 -20.82
N GLN A 39 7.39 -3.15 -19.61
CA GLN A 39 8.69 -3.28 -18.96
C GLN A 39 9.10 -4.76 -18.92
N VAL A 40 10.40 -5.00 -19.08
CA VAL A 40 11.06 -6.29 -18.83
C VAL A 40 12.14 -6.02 -17.78
N PRO A 41 12.22 -6.78 -16.67
CA PRO A 41 13.23 -6.57 -15.64
C PRO A 41 14.62 -6.96 -16.15
N THR A 42 15.68 -6.36 -15.58
CA THR A 42 17.05 -6.43 -16.13
C THR A 42 17.70 -7.83 -16.09
N ASN A 43 17.17 -8.76 -15.28
CA ASN A 43 17.55 -10.17 -15.25
C ASN A 43 16.95 -11.00 -16.41
N VAL A 44 15.92 -10.50 -17.11
CA VAL A 44 15.14 -11.27 -18.10
C VAL A 44 15.51 -10.88 -19.53
N TYR A 45 15.79 -11.86 -20.38
CA TYR A 45 16.24 -11.64 -21.75
C TYR A 45 15.09 -11.24 -22.69
N ASN A 46 15.03 -9.95 -23.05
CA ASN A 46 13.93 -9.35 -23.82
C ASN A 46 13.72 -9.89 -25.26
N LYS A 47 14.68 -10.65 -25.82
CA LYS A 47 14.53 -11.31 -27.13
C LYS A 47 14.22 -12.82 -27.04
N ASP A 48 13.84 -13.33 -25.85
CA ASP A 48 13.38 -14.72 -25.72
C ASP A 48 12.08 -14.94 -26.53
N PRO A 49 12.00 -15.96 -27.41
CA PRO A 49 10.82 -16.22 -28.22
C PRO A 49 9.53 -16.44 -27.43
N ASN A 50 9.60 -17.01 -26.23
CA ASN A 50 8.43 -17.23 -25.36
C ASN A 50 7.89 -15.89 -24.83
N ILE A 51 8.80 -14.98 -24.46
CA ILE A 51 8.45 -13.62 -24.01
C ILE A 51 7.85 -12.82 -25.15
N LEU A 52 8.47 -12.82 -26.33
CA LEU A 52 7.95 -12.12 -27.51
C LEU A 52 6.56 -12.63 -27.91
N ASN A 53 6.35 -13.96 -27.91
CA ASN A 53 5.04 -14.55 -28.15
C ASN A 53 4.00 -14.15 -27.08
N ALA A 54 4.37 -14.14 -25.80
CA ALA A 54 3.45 -13.77 -24.72
C ALA A 54 3.14 -12.25 -24.71
N ILE A 55 4.11 -11.41 -25.08
CA ILE A 55 3.93 -9.98 -25.34
C ILE A 55 2.90 -9.77 -26.45
N TYR A 56 3.06 -10.44 -27.60
CA TYR A 56 2.12 -10.35 -28.73
C TYR A 56 0.70 -10.81 -28.35
N ASN A 57 0.56 -11.95 -27.68
CA ASN A 57 -0.75 -12.43 -27.21
C ASN A 57 -1.45 -11.44 -26.26
N SER A 58 -0.70 -10.69 -25.45
CA SER A 58 -1.23 -9.68 -24.51
C SER A 58 -1.55 -8.31 -25.15
N GLU A 59 -1.28 -8.11 -26.44
CA GLU A 59 -1.61 -6.86 -27.16
C GLU A 59 -3.11 -6.56 -27.16
N SER A 60 -3.92 -7.61 -27.22
CA SER A 60 -5.40 -7.57 -27.11
C SER A 60 -5.94 -6.96 -25.80
N LEU A 61 -5.09 -6.72 -24.79
CA LEU A 61 -5.49 -6.03 -23.56
C LEU A 61 -5.62 -4.51 -23.75
N ASN A 62 -5.02 -3.91 -24.79
CA ASN A 62 -5.12 -2.46 -25.06
C ASN A 62 -6.59 -2.01 -25.16
N ASP A 63 -7.38 -2.67 -26.02
CA ASP A 63 -8.80 -2.34 -26.24
C ASP A 63 -9.63 -2.46 -24.96
N VAL A 64 -9.30 -3.46 -24.12
CA VAL A 64 -9.96 -3.70 -22.82
C VAL A 64 -9.63 -2.59 -21.83
N TYR A 65 -8.35 -2.20 -21.71
CA TYR A 65 -7.94 -1.13 -20.80
C TYR A 65 -8.56 0.22 -21.16
N ILE A 66 -8.61 0.54 -22.46
CA ILE A 66 -9.27 1.74 -22.99
C ILE A 66 -10.77 1.70 -22.70
N SER A 67 -11.44 0.57 -22.98
CA SER A 67 -12.87 0.42 -22.73
C SER A 67 -13.23 0.49 -21.24
N ASN A 68 -12.34 0.00 -20.35
CA ASN A 68 -12.50 0.15 -18.91
C ASN A 68 -12.40 1.62 -18.48
N PHE A 69 -11.37 2.35 -18.95
CA PHE A 69 -11.17 3.77 -18.59
C PHE A 69 -12.28 4.68 -19.17
N GLN A 70 -12.80 4.36 -20.35
CA GLN A 70 -13.98 5.05 -20.93
C GLN A 70 -15.28 4.77 -20.15
N LYS A 71 -15.35 3.66 -19.42
CA LYS A 71 -16.50 3.30 -18.58
C LYS A 71 -16.40 3.85 -17.17
N ASP A 72 -15.18 3.94 -16.64
CA ASP A 72 -14.87 4.48 -15.31
C ASP A 72 -13.57 5.30 -15.36
N PRO A 73 -13.67 6.64 -15.52
CA PRO A 73 -12.52 7.53 -15.53
C PRO A 73 -11.79 7.63 -14.19
N THR A 74 -12.35 7.11 -13.09
CA THR A 74 -11.69 7.17 -11.76
C THR A 74 -10.56 6.15 -11.62
N LEU A 75 -10.53 5.13 -12.49
CA LEU A 75 -9.45 4.13 -12.54
C LEU A 75 -8.10 4.80 -12.75
N THR A 76 -7.08 4.39 -11.98
CA THR A 76 -5.71 4.87 -12.17
C THR A 76 -4.92 3.93 -13.07
N TRP A 77 -4.13 3.03 -12.48
CA TRP A 77 -3.32 2.07 -13.22
C TRP A 77 -4.09 0.78 -13.48
N GLN A 78 -4.02 0.28 -14.71
CA GLN A 78 -4.46 -1.07 -15.09
C GLN A 78 -3.27 -1.83 -15.64
N TYR A 79 -3.05 -3.07 -15.18
CA TYR A 79 -1.84 -3.80 -15.58
C TYR A 79 -1.98 -5.32 -15.60
N PHE A 80 -1.02 -5.94 -16.27
CA PHE A 80 -0.81 -7.38 -16.34
C PHE A 80 0.66 -7.70 -16.06
N GLY A 81 0.93 -8.40 -14.96
CA GLY A 81 2.22 -9.02 -14.68
C GLY A 81 2.25 -10.43 -15.23
N SER A 82 3.21 -10.74 -16.10
CA SER A 82 3.36 -12.04 -16.74
C SER A 82 4.10 -13.05 -15.86
N SER A 83 3.79 -14.34 -15.99
CA SER A 83 4.66 -15.41 -15.43
C SER A 83 6.09 -15.33 -15.97
N PHE A 84 6.26 -14.85 -17.20
CA PHE A 84 7.56 -14.63 -17.83
C PHE A 84 8.23 -13.29 -17.44
N GLY A 85 7.83 -12.67 -16.32
CA GLY A 85 8.47 -11.50 -15.71
C GLY A 85 8.18 -10.14 -16.35
N PHE A 86 7.74 -10.09 -17.63
CA PHE A 86 7.34 -8.81 -18.24
C PHE A 86 6.06 -8.24 -17.61
N PHE A 87 5.99 -6.91 -17.56
CA PHE A 87 4.89 -6.14 -16.98
C PHE A 87 4.30 -5.20 -18.04
N ARG A 88 3.00 -5.30 -18.31
CA ARG A 88 2.27 -4.42 -19.23
C ARG A 88 1.39 -3.47 -18.43
N LEU A 89 1.56 -2.16 -18.60
CA LEU A 89 0.89 -1.11 -17.81
C LEU A 89 0.14 -0.13 -18.73
N TYR A 90 -1.08 0.25 -18.33
CA TYR A 90 -1.93 1.25 -18.95
C TYR A 90 -2.36 2.33 -17.93
N PRO A 91 -2.40 3.62 -18.32
CA PRO A 91 -1.87 4.17 -19.57
C PRO A 91 -0.35 4.03 -19.66
N GLY A 92 0.18 4.01 -20.89
CA GLY A 92 1.61 3.75 -21.09
C GLY A 92 2.47 4.94 -20.70
N ILE A 93 3.55 4.70 -19.95
CA ILE A 93 4.48 5.75 -19.45
C ILE A 93 5.90 5.60 -20.00
N LYS A 94 6.76 6.60 -19.79
CA LYS A 94 8.22 6.44 -19.95
C LYS A 94 8.86 6.05 -18.61
N TRP A 95 9.08 4.76 -18.40
CA TRP A 95 9.85 4.25 -17.25
C TRP A 95 11.22 4.92 -17.16
N THR A 96 11.49 5.59 -16.03
CA THR A 96 12.80 6.16 -15.70
C THR A 96 13.63 5.14 -14.93
N PRO A 97 14.86 4.79 -15.37
CA PRO A 97 15.76 3.98 -14.55
C PRO A 97 16.28 4.77 -13.34
N ASP A 98 16.78 4.04 -12.34
CA ASP A 98 17.42 4.59 -11.15
C ASP A 98 18.71 5.35 -11.48
N SER A 99 19.32 5.98 -10.46
CA SER A 99 20.62 6.68 -10.58
C SER A 99 21.76 5.85 -11.17
N ASN A 100 21.60 4.53 -11.21
CA ASN A 100 22.59 3.56 -11.69
C ASN A 100 22.26 3.05 -13.11
N GLY A 101 21.24 3.60 -13.78
CA GLY A 101 20.81 3.19 -15.13
C GLY A 101 20.00 1.89 -15.20
N VAL A 102 19.74 1.25 -14.05
CA VAL A 102 18.96 0.00 -13.93
C VAL A 102 17.50 0.33 -13.63
N ALA A 103 16.56 -0.45 -14.15
CA ALA A 103 15.13 -0.36 -13.81
C ALA A 103 14.71 -1.65 -13.09
N ALA A 104 14.93 -1.70 -11.77
CA ALA A 104 14.92 -2.92 -10.95
C ALA A 104 13.52 -3.50 -10.63
N PHE A 105 12.47 -3.07 -11.31
CA PHE A 105 11.09 -3.53 -11.08
C PHE A 105 10.84 -4.87 -11.78
N ASP A 106 10.69 -5.94 -10.99
CA ASP A 106 10.11 -7.23 -11.40
C ASP A 106 8.71 -7.35 -10.79
N CYS A 107 7.69 -7.57 -11.63
CA CYS A 107 6.30 -7.66 -11.17
C CYS A 107 6.03 -8.89 -10.29
N ARG A 108 6.81 -9.97 -10.46
CA ARG A 108 6.63 -11.24 -9.73
C ARG A 108 6.98 -11.13 -8.25
N ASN A 109 7.82 -10.16 -7.90
CA ASN A 109 8.24 -9.85 -6.53
C ASN A 109 7.25 -8.93 -5.79
N ARG A 110 6.14 -8.49 -6.43
CA ARG A 110 5.17 -7.56 -5.81
C ARG A 110 4.11 -8.33 -5.04
N ASN A 111 3.68 -7.81 -3.89
CA ASN A 111 2.73 -8.48 -3.02
C ASN A 111 1.38 -8.77 -3.71
N TRP A 112 0.88 -7.85 -4.55
CA TRP A 112 -0.32 -8.07 -5.38
C TRP A 112 -0.18 -9.26 -6.34
N TYR A 113 1.03 -9.54 -6.85
CA TYR A 113 1.28 -10.69 -7.72
C TYR A 113 1.30 -11.98 -6.88
N ILE A 114 2.05 -11.99 -5.79
CA ILE A 114 2.26 -13.16 -4.94
C ILE A 114 0.96 -13.63 -4.28
N GLN A 115 0.20 -12.70 -3.71
CA GLN A 115 -1.07 -12.98 -3.03
C GLN A 115 -2.19 -13.41 -4.01
N ALA A 116 -2.20 -12.89 -5.24
CA ALA A 116 -3.14 -13.33 -6.28
C ALA A 116 -2.74 -14.69 -6.88
N ALA A 117 -1.44 -14.94 -7.05
CA ALA A 117 -0.92 -16.17 -7.63
C ALA A 117 -0.94 -17.35 -6.65
N THR A 118 -0.90 -17.12 -5.33
CA THR A 118 -0.82 -18.17 -4.31
C THR A 118 -1.69 -17.89 -3.09
N SER A 119 -2.43 -18.90 -2.65
CA SER A 119 -3.15 -18.88 -1.38
C SER A 119 -2.19 -18.92 -0.17
N PRO A 120 -2.60 -18.35 0.99
CA PRO A 120 -1.81 -18.31 2.22
C PRO A 120 -1.12 -19.63 2.60
N LYS A 121 0.07 -19.51 3.20
CA LYS A 121 1.01 -20.63 3.37
C LYS A 121 1.75 -20.62 4.72
N ASP A 122 1.74 -21.78 5.36
CA ASP A 122 2.61 -22.15 6.49
C ASP A 122 3.93 -22.70 5.94
N ILE A 123 5.05 -22.02 6.16
CA ILE A 123 6.37 -22.41 5.67
C ILE A 123 7.34 -22.66 6.83
N ILE A 124 8.03 -23.80 6.81
CA ILE A 124 9.24 -24.01 7.61
C ILE A 124 10.45 -24.01 6.67
N ILE A 125 11.34 -23.05 6.88
CA ILE A 125 12.63 -22.97 6.19
C ILE A 125 13.64 -23.80 7.00
N MET A 126 14.18 -24.84 6.38
CA MET A 126 15.16 -25.75 6.96
C MET A 126 16.52 -25.51 6.33
N VAL A 127 17.46 -24.94 7.09
CA VAL A 127 18.82 -24.63 6.60
C VAL A 127 19.87 -25.57 7.17
N ASP A 128 20.62 -26.19 6.28
CA ASP A 128 21.84 -26.92 6.58
C ASP A 128 22.94 -25.94 7.04
N ILE A 129 23.45 -26.12 8.25
CA ILE A 129 24.61 -25.36 8.75
C ILE A 129 25.81 -26.28 9.04
N SER A 130 25.85 -27.47 8.45
CA SER A 130 26.95 -28.44 8.60
C SER A 130 28.23 -28.04 7.85
N GLY A 131 29.35 -28.66 8.22
CA GLY A 131 30.71 -28.28 7.78
C GLY A 131 30.92 -28.13 6.26
N SER A 132 30.14 -28.82 5.43
CA SER A 132 30.18 -28.78 3.97
C SER A 132 29.74 -27.42 3.39
N MET A 133 28.80 -26.74 4.06
CA MET A 133 28.25 -25.44 3.66
C MET A 133 29.24 -24.27 3.81
N LYS A 134 30.47 -24.50 4.28
CA LYS A 134 31.45 -23.43 4.58
C LYS A 134 31.82 -22.57 3.36
N GLY A 135 31.84 -21.26 3.55
CA GLY A 135 32.20 -20.29 2.51
C GLY A 135 31.02 -19.92 1.62
N LEU A 136 31.22 -19.93 0.30
CA LEU A 136 30.24 -19.44 -0.68
C LEU A 136 28.88 -20.16 -0.59
N LYS A 137 28.85 -21.44 -0.24
CA LYS A 137 27.60 -22.21 -0.05
C LYS A 137 26.70 -21.57 1.02
N MET A 138 27.23 -21.24 2.19
CA MET A 138 26.50 -20.52 3.25
C MET A 138 26.09 -19.10 2.82
N THR A 139 26.91 -18.37 2.06
CA THR A 139 26.52 -17.05 1.53
C THR A 139 25.33 -17.15 0.57
N ILE A 140 25.32 -18.15 -0.31
CA ILE A 140 24.18 -18.44 -1.19
C ILE A 140 22.97 -18.84 -0.36
N ALA A 141 23.12 -19.71 0.65
CA ALA A 141 22.02 -20.15 1.51
C ALA A 141 21.33 -18.99 2.24
N LYS A 142 22.10 -18.08 2.84
CA LYS A 142 21.56 -16.85 3.46
C LYS A 142 20.81 -15.99 2.47
N HIS A 143 21.37 -15.79 1.27
CA HIS A 143 20.68 -15.04 0.22
C HIS A 143 19.37 -15.72 -0.20
N THR A 144 19.37 -17.05 -0.39
CA THR A 144 18.16 -17.83 -0.69
C THR A 144 17.10 -17.72 0.41
N ILE A 145 17.48 -17.77 1.69
CA ILE A 145 16.54 -17.58 2.80
C ILE A 145 15.95 -16.16 2.75
N ASN A 146 16.78 -15.13 2.58
CA ASN A 146 16.32 -13.75 2.53
C ASN A 146 15.36 -13.51 1.34
N THR A 147 15.68 -14.05 0.16
CA THR A 147 14.78 -14.03 -1.01
C THR A 147 13.48 -14.79 -0.78
N ILE A 148 13.51 -15.94 -0.08
CA ILE A 148 12.29 -16.67 0.30
C ILE A 148 11.45 -15.81 1.26
N LEU A 149 12.05 -15.24 2.31
CA LEU A 149 11.36 -14.34 3.25
C LEU A 149 10.75 -13.13 2.54
N ASP A 150 11.36 -12.64 1.46
CA ASP A 150 10.82 -11.56 0.63
C ASP A 150 9.70 -11.98 -0.33
N THR A 151 9.34 -13.26 -0.39
CA THR A 151 8.13 -13.76 -1.07
C THR A 151 6.95 -14.05 -0.12
N LEU A 152 7.03 -13.61 1.14
CA LEU A 152 6.00 -13.84 2.15
C LEU A 152 5.19 -12.56 2.41
N GLY A 153 3.87 -12.68 2.36
CA GLY A 153 2.94 -11.60 2.70
C GLY A 153 2.44 -11.69 4.14
N GLU A 154 1.71 -10.67 4.59
CA GLU A 154 1.18 -10.57 5.97
C GLU A 154 0.25 -11.73 6.36
N ASN A 155 -0.33 -12.44 5.39
CA ASN A 155 -1.22 -13.59 5.62
C ASN A 155 -0.48 -14.93 5.72
N ASP A 156 0.84 -14.94 5.50
CA ASP A 156 1.68 -16.14 5.56
C ASP A 156 2.29 -16.33 6.95
N PHE A 157 2.62 -17.59 7.28
CA PHE A 157 3.20 -17.97 8.56
C PHE A 157 4.53 -18.69 8.35
N VAL A 158 5.57 -18.29 9.07
CA VAL A 158 6.94 -18.78 8.87
C VAL A 158 7.64 -19.15 10.18
N ASN A 159 8.56 -20.11 10.11
CA ASN A 159 9.67 -20.24 11.06
C ASN A 159 10.92 -20.78 10.33
N VAL A 160 12.11 -20.45 10.83
CA VAL A 160 13.41 -20.88 10.30
C VAL A 160 14.09 -21.77 11.32
N ILE A 161 14.43 -23.01 10.92
CA ILE A 161 15.21 -23.96 11.73
C ILE A 161 16.53 -24.28 11.04
N ALA A 162 17.62 -24.14 11.77
CA ALA A 162 18.95 -24.56 11.35
C ALA A 162 19.24 -25.97 11.89
N TYR A 163 19.89 -26.83 11.10
CA TYR A 163 20.19 -28.20 11.54
C TYR A 163 21.65 -28.61 11.34
N THR A 164 22.05 -29.52 12.23
CA THR A 164 23.35 -30.20 12.31
C THR A 164 23.08 -31.64 12.77
N ASP A 165 23.85 -32.15 13.72
CA ASP A 165 23.52 -33.31 14.55
C ASP A 165 22.32 -33.05 15.49
N TYR A 166 22.03 -31.78 15.78
CA TYR A 166 20.83 -31.31 16.49
C TYR A 166 20.07 -30.24 15.68
N VAL A 167 18.84 -29.95 16.12
CA VAL A 167 17.97 -28.90 15.57
C VAL A 167 18.09 -27.64 16.42
N ARG A 168 18.20 -26.46 15.77
CA ARG A 168 18.27 -25.16 16.43
C ARG A 168 17.28 -24.19 15.78
N TYR A 169 16.33 -23.68 16.55
CA TYR A 169 15.52 -22.53 16.14
C TYR A 169 16.41 -21.33 15.88
N VAL A 170 16.17 -20.61 14.79
CA VAL A 170 16.94 -19.39 14.46
C VAL A 170 16.57 -18.26 15.44
N GLU A 171 15.28 -18.13 15.79
CA GLU A 171 14.79 -17.33 16.93
C GLU A 171 14.36 -18.25 18.10
N PRO A 172 15.13 -18.31 19.20
CA PRO A 172 14.78 -19.11 20.38
C PRO A 172 13.47 -18.72 21.08
N CYS A 173 13.05 -17.45 21.01
CA CYS A 173 11.87 -16.92 21.71
C CYS A 173 10.55 -17.57 21.23
N PHE A 174 10.46 -17.90 19.94
CA PHE A 174 9.27 -18.55 19.37
C PHE A 174 9.15 -20.04 19.74
N ARG A 175 10.22 -20.68 20.26
CA ARG A 175 10.21 -22.07 20.79
C ARG A 175 9.60 -23.13 19.86
N GLY A 176 9.58 -22.88 18.55
CA GLY A 176 8.96 -23.75 17.56
C GLY A 176 7.49 -23.49 17.24
N THR A 177 6.90 -22.34 17.58
CA THR A 177 5.66 -21.89 16.91
C THR A 177 5.97 -21.36 15.51
N LEU A 178 4.99 -21.32 14.62
CA LEU A 178 5.06 -20.41 13.47
C LEU A 178 4.77 -18.98 13.97
N VAL A 179 5.24 -17.98 13.22
CA VAL A 179 4.88 -16.56 13.42
C VAL A 179 4.43 -15.94 12.10
N GLN A 180 3.65 -14.87 12.18
CA GLN A 180 3.17 -14.14 11.01
C GLN A 180 4.35 -13.51 10.25
N ALA A 181 4.30 -13.52 8.91
CA ALA A 181 5.35 -12.99 8.06
C ALA A 181 5.17 -11.48 7.78
N ASP A 182 4.90 -10.70 8.83
CA ASP A 182 4.96 -9.24 8.81
C ASP A 182 6.39 -8.72 8.57
N LEU A 183 6.51 -7.41 8.35
CA LEU A 183 7.78 -6.78 7.96
C LEU A 183 8.84 -6.85 9.08
N ASP A 184 8.45 -6.66 10.35
CA ASP A 184 9.38 -6.68 11.48
C ASP A 184 9.91 -8.10 11.74
N ASN A 185 9.05 -9.11 11.77
CA ASN A 185 9.46 -10.50 11.92
C ASN A 185 10.32 -10.96 10.73
N ARG A 186 10.02 -10.53 9.49
CA ARG A 186 10.85 -10.80 8.31
C ARG A 186 12.25 -10.19 8.42
N GLU A 187 12.37 -8.90 8.73
CA GLU A 187 13.68 -8.24 8.89
C GLU A 187 14.46 -8.80 10.10
N HIS A 188 13.79 -9.11 11.21
CA HIS A 188 14.40 -9.78 12.36
C HIS A 188 14.95 -11.16 12.01
N PHE A 189 14.21 -11.97 11.24
CA PHE A 189 14.73 -13.24 10.72
C PHE A 189 15.94 -13.04 9.81
N LYS A 190 15.98 -12.01 8.93
CA LYS A 190 17.15 -11.72 8.08
C LYS A 190 18.40 -11.44 8.91
N LEU A 191 18.29 -10.66 9.99
CA LEU A 191 19.40 -10.38 10.91
C LEU A 191 19.94 -11.68 11.56
N LEU A 192 19.05 -12.53 12.07
CA LEU A 192 19.43 -13.81 12.69
C LEU A 192 19.98 -14.83 11.67
N VAL A 193 19.54 -14.77 10.41
CA VAL A 193 20.07 -15.55 9.28
C VAL A 193 21.50 -15.11 8.97
N ASP A 194 21.80 -13.81 9.01
CA ASP A 194 23.16 -13.31 8.83
C ASP A 194 24.10 -13.66 10.00
N GLU A 195 23.59 -13.92 11.20
CA GLU A 195 24.37 -14.51 12.31
C GLU A 195 24.63 -16.03 12.18
N LEU A 196 24.06 -16.74 11.19
CA LEU A 196 24.27 -18.19 11.07
C LEU A 196 25.75 -18.53 10.82
N HIS A 197 26.24 -19.52 11.57
CA HIS A 197 27.63 -19.99 11.55
C HIS A 197 27.69 -21.52 11.45
N VAL A 198 28.64 -21.99 10.65
CA VAL A 198 28.78 -23.39 10.24
C VAL A 198 29.39 -24.26 11.35
N LYS A 199 28.75 -25.38 11.70
CA LYS A 199 29.14 -26.30 12.79
C LYS A 199 28.68 -27.73 12.50
N GLY A 200 29.42 -28.75 12.96
CA GLY A 200 28.96 -30.14 12.98
C GLY A 200 28.74 -30.81 11.61
N GLU A 201 27.97 -31.89 11.63
CA GLU A 201 27.61 -32.75 10.49
C GLU A 201 26.09 -32.66 10.23
N ALA A 202 25.62 -32.93 9.01
CA ALA A 202 24.20 -32.88 8.68
C ALA A 202 23.43 -34.14 9.14
N LYS A 203 22.35 -33.98 9.94
CA LYS A 203 21.43 -35.08 10.31
C LYS A 203 19.96 -34.69 10.12
N ILE A 204 19.58 -34.59 8.84
CA ILE A 204 18.23 -34.21 8.35
C ILE A 204 17.06 -34.92 9.07
N LYS A 205 17.22 -36.19 9.45
CA LYS A 205 16.16 -37.03 10.07
C LYS A 205 15.50 -36.37 11.29
N ASN A 206 16.31 -35.76 12.17
CA ASN A 206 15.81 -35.10 13.38
C ASN A 206 15.08 -33.79 13.04
N ALA A 207 15.63 -33.02 12.11
CA ALA A 207 15.09 -31.72 11.69
C ALA A 207 13.76 -31.85 10.94
N MET A 208 13.61 -32.88 10.09
CA MET A 208 12.34 -33.17 9.41
C MET A 208 11.23 -33.56 10.39
N LYS A 209 11.54 -34.38 11.42
CA LYS A 209 10.55 -34.75 12.45
C LYS A 209 10.05 -33.52 13.22
N GLU A 210 10.96 -32.61 13.60
CA GLU A 210 10.57 -31.39 14.29
C GLU A 210 9.77 -30.44 13.38
N ALA A 211 10.14 -30.31 12.08
CA ALA A 211 9.36 -29.53 11.12
C ALA A 211 7.92 -30.07 10.94
N PHE A 212 7.74 -31.38 10.77
CA PHE A 212 6.40 -31.98 10.69
C PHE A 212 5.58 -31.80 11.96
N LYS A 213 6.22 -31.90 13.13
CA LYS A 213 5.58 -31.63 14.43
C LYS A 213 5.07 -30.20 14.53
N ILE A 214 5.89 -29.20 14.15
CA ILE A 214 5.52 -27.78 14.19
C ILE A 214 4.32 -27.48 13.27
N LEU A 215 4.35 -27.94 12.02
CA LEU A 215 3.23 -27.78 11.08
C LEU A 215 1.93 -28.43 11.59
N ASN A 216 2.05 -29.60 12.24
CA ASN A 216 0.90 -30.27 12.85
C ASN A 216 0.38 -29.53 14.10
N GLU A 217 1.26 -29.03 14.96
CA GLU A 217 0.87 -28.23 16.14
C GLU A 217 0.20 -26.91 15.76
N ALA A 218 0.71 -26.18 14.76
CA ALA A 218 0.10 -24.97 14.24
C ALA A 218 -1.33 -25.24 13.74
N ARG A 219 -1.49 -26.28 12.92
CA ARG A 219 -2.80 -26.74 12.39
C ARG A 219 -3.78 -27.17 13.47
N VAL A 220 -3.33 -27.84 14.53
CA VAL A 220 -4.20 -28.30 15.63
C VAL A 220 -4.62 -27.15 16.54
N LYS A 221 -3.78 -26.12 16.70
CA LYS A 221 -4.07 -24.93 17.53
C LYS A 221 -4.78 -23.81 16.76
N GLY A 222 -4.87 -23.89 15.43
CA GLY A 222 -5.33 -22.78 14.58
C GLY A 222 -4.35 -21.61 14.54
N GLN A 223 -3.06 -21.86 14.79
CA GLN A 223 -1.98 -20.85 14.85
C GLN A 223 -1.19 -20.79 13.54
N GLY A 224 -1.91 -20.66 12.42
CA GLY A 224 -1.35 -20.63 11.07
C GLY A 224 -2.42 -20.35 10.03
N SER A 225 -2.02 -20.28 8.76
CA SER A 225 -2.89 -19.95 7.61
C SER A 225 -4.00 -20.97 7.34
N MET A 226 -3.88 -22.20 7.88
CA MET A 226 -4.78 -23.34 7.67
C MET A 226 -4.94 -23.79 6.20
N CYS A 227 -4.22 -23.17 5.25
CA CYS A 227 -4.30 -23.42 3.81
C CYS A 227 -3.16 -24.34 3.32
N ASN A 228 -2.09 -23.78 2.74
CA ASN A 228 -0.96 -24.58 2.26
C ASN A 228 0.05 -24.82 3.40
N GLN A 229 0.58 -26.04 3.52
CA GLN A 229 1.71 -26.32 4.41
C GLN A 229 2.92 -26.79 3.59
N ALA A 230 4.08 -26.18 3.84
CA ALA A 230 5.30 -26.41 3.06
C ALA A 230 6.57 -26.43 3.92
N ILE A 231 7.54 -27.23 3.48
CA ILE A 231 8.91 -27.28 4.00
C ILE A 231 9.84 -26.85 2.86
N MET A 232 10.74 -25.91 3.14
CA MET A 232 11.76 -25.43 2.20
C MET A 232 13.13 -25.83 2.71
N LEU A 233 13.71 -26.87 2.10
CA LEU A 233 14.95 -27.52 2.52
C LEU A 233 16.14 -26.98 1.73
N ILE A 234 17.13 -26.41 2.42
CA ILE A 234 18.28 -25.69 1.85
C ILE A 234 19.57 -26.35 2.32
N THR A 235 20.36 -26.91 1.40
CA THR A 235 21.49 -27.82 1.68
C THR A 235 22.46 -27.94 0.49
N ASP A 236 23.69 -28.41 0.69
CA ASP A 236 24.61 -28.78 -0.39
C ASP A 236 24.72 -30.30 -0.63
N GLY A 237 24.05 -31.14 0.18
CA GLY A 237 24.00 -32.59 -0.04
C GLY A 237 24.07 -33.43 1.23
N ALA A 238 24.60 -34.66 1.09
CA ALA A 238 24.75 -35.65 2.17
C ALA A 238 23.48 -35.93 2.99
N MET A 239 22.53 -36.65 2.39
CA MET A 239 21.30 -37.11 3.05
C MET A 239 21.20 -38.63 3.06
N GLU A 240 21.07 -39.19 4.26
CA GLU A 240 20.79 -40.60 4.53
C GLU A 240 19.50 -40.72 5.37
N ASP A 241 18.89 -41.91 5.39
CA ASP A 241 17.83 -42.30 6.34
C ASP A 241 16.51 -41.49 6.34
N PHE A 242 16.33 -40.58 5.38
CA PHE A 242 15.22 -39.62 5.31
C PHE A 242 13.88 -40.24 4.89
N GLU A 243 13.88 -41.31 4.08
CA GLU A 243 12.66 -41.93 3.52
C GLU A 243 11.66 -42.31 4.62
N SER A 244 12.16 -42.95 5.69
CA SER A 244 11.39 -43.35 6.87
C SER A 244 10.59 -42.22 7.55
N VAL A 245 11.03 -40.96 7.43
CA VAL A 245 10.31 -39.81 8.02
C VAL A 245 9.11 -39.41 7.17
N PHE A 246 9.19 -39.56 5.84
CA PHE A 246 8.05 -39.26 4.95
C PHE A 246 6.96 -40.32 5.05
N GLU A 247 7.35 -41.59 5.24
CA GLU A 247 6.44 -42.70 5.54
C GLU A 247 5.69 -42.49 6.86
N GLU A 248 6.39 -42.01 7.90
CA GLU A 248 5.82 -41.81 9.25
C GLU A 248 4.94 -40.54 9.37
N PHE A 249 5.28 -39.44 8.70
CA PHE A 249 4.65 -38.11 8.95
C PHE A 249 3.85 -37.52 7.79
N ASN A 250 4.07 -37.90 6.53
CA ASN A 250 3.41 -37.24 5.38
C ASN A 250 2.65 -38.19 4.45
N TRP A 251 2.96 -39.49 4.42
CA TRP A 251 2.31 -40.45 3.55
C TRP A 251 1.11 -41.13 4.26
N PRO A 252 0.09 -41.61 3.52
CA PRO A 252 -0.05 -41.60 2.06
C PRO A 252 -0.54 -40.26 1.47
N GLU A 253 -1.18 -39.40 2.28
CA GLU A 253 -1.93 -38.24 1.80
C GLU A 253 -1.07 -37.17 1.12
N ARG A 254 0.17 -37.00 1.57
CA ARG A 254 1.15 -36.00 1.11
C ARG A 254 0.56 -34.60 1.20
N ARG A 255 0.16 -34.19 2.42
CA ARG A 255 -0.45 -32.86 2.68
C ARG A 255 0.60 -31.76 2.65
N VAL A 256 1.73 -31.98 3.32
CA VAL A 256 2.86 -31.04 3.36
C VAL A 256 3.66 -31.18 2.07
N ARG A 257 3.92 -30.05 1.40
CA ARG A 257 4.79 -30.00 0.22
C ARG A 257 6.24 -29.82 0.62
N VAL A 258 7.19 -30.42 -0.09
CA VAL A 258 8.62 -30.23 0.21
C VAL A 258 9.36 -29.71 -1.01
N PHE A 259 9.91 -28.50 -0.87
CA PHE A 259 10.76 -27.85 -1.85
C PHE A 259 12.22 -28.03 -1.46
N THR A 260 13.10 -28.32 -2.42
CA THR A 260 14.52 -28.62 -2.13
C THR A 260 15.45 -27.76 -2.99
N TYR A 261 16.23 -26.93 -2.31
CA TYR A 261 17.24 -26.04 -2.86
C TYR A 261 18.62 -26.66 -2.65
N LEU A 262 19.18 -27.27 -3.71
CA LEU A 262 20.56 -27.78 -3.69
C LEU A 262 21.53 -26.64 -4.01
N ILE A 263 22.48 -26.38 -3.12
CA ILE A 263 23.38 -25.23 -3.18
C ILE A 263 24.82 -25.63 -3.53
N GLY A 264 25.41 -24.87 -4.46
CA GLY A 264 26.80 -25.00 -4.87
C GLY A 264 26.96 -25.61 -6.26
N ARG A 265 28.21 -25.83 -6.69
CA ARG A 265 28.52 -26.29 -8.05
C ARG A 265 28.51 -27.81 -8.23
N GLU A 266 28.42 -28.54 -7.13
CA GLU A 266 28.48 -30.00 -7.09
C GLU A 266 27.04 -30.56 -7.13
N MET A 267 26.74 -31.40 -8.12
CA MET A 267 25.41 -32.03 -8.28
C MET A 267 25.37 -33.48 -7.75
N THR A 268 26.38 -33.90 -6.99
CA THR A 268 26.58 -35.30 -6.55
C THR A 268 25.38 -35.87 -5.77
N PHE A 269 24.67 -35.04 -5.01
CA PHE A 269 23.52 -35.43 -4.19
C PHE A 269 22.16 -35.05 -4.81
N ALA A 270 22.14 -34.52 -6.03
CA ALA A 270 20.93 -34.02 -6.70
C ALA A 270 19.82 -35.08 -6.83
N GLN A 271 20.18 -36.37 -6.91
CA GLN A 271 19.21 -37.46 -6.98
C GLN A 271 18.38 -37.59 -5.70
N ASN A 272 18.98 -37.45 -4.52
CA ASN A 272 18.30 -37.62 -3.23
C ASN A 272 17.37 -36.42 -2.96
N THR A 273 17.87 -35.19 -3.16
CA THR A 273 17.05 -33.97 -3.02
C THR A 273 15.89 -33.96 -4.01
N LYS A 274 16.11 -34.35 -5.28
CA LYS A 274 15.06 -34.43 -6.29
C LYS A 274 14.00 -35.49 -5.96
N TRP A 275 14.42 -36.65 -5.41
CA TRP A 275 13.49 -37.68 -4.92
C TRP A 275 12.56 -37.13 -3.84
N ILE A 276 13.12 -36.38 -2.87
CA ILE A 276 12.37 -35.76 -1.76
C ILE A 276 11.30 -34.80 -2.29
N ALA A 277 11.67 -33.90 -3.21
CA ALA A 277 10.73 -32.96 -3.81
C ALA A 277 9.63 -33.64 -4.63
N CYS A 278 10.01 -34.54 -5.54
CA CYS A 278 9.07 -35.21 -6.44
C CYS A 278 8.05 -36.07 -5.69
N ASN A 279 8.47 -36.81 -4.67
CA ASN A 279 7.55 -37.66 -3.89
C ASN A 279 6.61 -36.87 -2.99
N ASN A 280 6.98 -35.65 -2.57
CA ASN A 280 6.19 -34.80 -1.69
C ASN A 280 5.54 -33.60 -2.40
N LYS A 281 5.15 -33.74 -3.68
CA LYS A 281 4.38 -32.74 -4.47
C LYS A 281 5.00 -31.32 -4.52
N GLY A 282 6.31 -31.20 -4.32
CA GLY A 282 7.03 -29.91 -4.36
C GLY A 282 7.88 -29.76 -5.62
N TYR A 283 9.00 -29.04 -5.50
CA TYR A 283 9.91 -28.74 -6.60
C TYR A 283 11.38 -28.85 -6.19
N TYR A 284 12.23 -29.20 -7.15
CA TYR A 284 13.68 -29.29 -6.99
C TYR A 284 14.34 -28.20 -7.83
N THR A 285 15.22 -27.44 -7.20
CA THR A 285 15.96 -26.32 -7.80
C THR A 285 17.43 -26.42 -7.43
N HIS A 286 18.31 -26.09 -8.38
CA HIS A 286 19.75 -26.08 -8.18
C HIS A 286 20.27 -24.65 -8.28
N ILE A 287 20.96 -24.18 -7.25
CA ILE A 287 21.46 -22.80 -7.13
C ILE A 287 22.99 -22.84 -7.07
N SER A 288 23.64 -22.39 -8.13
CA SER A 288 25.11 -22.46 -8.30
C SER A 288 25.81 -21.13 -8.05
N THR A 289 25.11 -20.01 -8.25
CA THR A 289 25.56 -18.64 -8.01
C THR A 289 24.51 -17.82 -7.24
N LEU A 290 24.88 -16.61 -6.81
CA LEU A 290 23.96 -15.66 -6.18
C LEU A 290 22.93 -15.09 -7.17
N ALA A 291 23.28 -14.97 -8.47
CA ALA A 291 22.35 -14.46 -9.49
C ALA A 291 21.23 -15.47 -9.80
N ASP A 292 21.52 -16.78 -9.67
CA ASP A 292 20.54 -17.85 -9.90
C ASP A 292 19.40 -17.83 -8.87
N VAL A 293 19.59 -17.19 -7.70
CA VAL A 293 18.69 -17.31 -6.54
C VAL A 293 17.30 -16.79 -6.83
N GLN A 294 17.16 -15.57 -7.36
CA GLN A 294 15.85 -14.92 -7.51
C GLN A 294 14.92 -15.73 -8.42
N GLU A 295 15.40 -16.14 -9.59
CA GLU A 295 14.61 -16.88 -10.57
C GLU A 295 14.22 -18.27 -10.05
N ASN A 296 15.16 -19.00 -9.43
CA ASN A 296 14.90 -20.34 -8.88
C ASN A 296 13.97 -20.33 -7.65
N VAL A 297 13.95 -19.26 -6.84
CA VAL A 297 13.01 -19.17 -5.72
C VAL A 297 11.58 -19.00 -6.24
N MET A 298 11.34 -18.10 -7.20
CA MET A 298 9.97 -17.77 -7.66
C MET A 298 9.19 -18.97 -8.24
N GLU A 299 9.88 -19.99 -8.78
CA GLU A 299 9.27 -21.23 -9.28
C GLU A 299 8.40 -21.98 -8.26
N TYR A 300 8.62 -21.82 -6.94
CA TYR A 300 7.75 -22.48 -5.95
C TYR A 300 6.30 -21.94 -6.02
N LEU A 301 6.12 -20.67 -6.40
CA LEU A 301 4.81 -20.04 -6.56
C LEU A 301 4.00 -20.71 -7.69
N HIS A 302 4.65 -21.04 -8.81
CA HIS A 302 4.06 -21.78 -9.94
C HIS A 302 3.72 -23.24 -9.62
N VAL A 303 4.16 -23.78 -8.49
CA VAL A 303 3.73 -25.08 -7.96
C VAL A 303 2.61 -24.93 -6.94
N LEU A 304 2.64 -23.89 -6.10
CA LEU A 304 1.57 -23.60 -5.15
C LEU A 304 0.26 -23.20 -5.83
N SER A 305 0.29 -22.44 -6.94
CA SER A 305 -0.89 -21.96 -7.66
C SER A 305 -1.76 -23.06 -8.30
N ARG A 306 -1.17 -24.21 -8.65
CA ARG A 306 -1.81 -25.27 -9.47
C ARG A 306 -3.20 -25.73 -8.99
N PRO A 307 -3.49 -25.91 -7.68
CA PRO A 307 -4.82 -26.31 -7.22
C PRO A 307 -5.89 -25.24 -7.46
N MET A 308 -5.55 -23.95 -7.35
CA MET A 308 -6.49 -22.85 -7.62
C MET A 308 -6.94 -22.90 -9.09
N VAL A 309 -5.99 -23.16 -10.00
CA VAL A 309 -6.26 -23.36 -11.44
C VAL A 309 -7.21 -24.54 -11.69
N ILE A 310 -6.97 -25.66 -11.02
CA ILE A 310 -7.75 -26.90 -11.20
C ILE A 310 -9.16 -26.73 -10.64
N ASN A 311 -9.30 -26.11 -9.46
CA ASN A 311 -10.58 -25.80 -8.84
C ASN A 311 -11.38 -24.73 -9.61
N HIS A 312 -10.73 -23.99 -10.51
CA HIS A 312 -11.27 -22.80 -11.19
C HIS A 312 -11.67 -21.69 -10.21
N ASP A 313 -10.97 -21.59 -9.07
CA ASP A 313 -11.11 -20.45 -8.15
C ASP A 313 -10.46 -19.21 -8.74
N HIS A 314 -11.20 -18.11 -8.72
CA HIS A 314 -10.78 -16.80 -9.22
C HIS A 314 -11.06 -15.74 -8.14
N ASP A 315 -10.61 -16.01 -6.91
CA ASP A 315 -10.72 -15.07 -5.80
C ASP A 315 -10.08 -13.73 -6.18
N ILE A 316 -10.85 -12.66 -5.97
CA ILE A 316 -10.40 -11.28 -6.15
C ILE A 316 -9.76 -10.85 -4.84
N ILE A 317 -8.45 -10.64 -4.85
CA ILE A 317 -7.72 -10.19 -3.66
C ILE A 317 -7.61 -8.67 -3.62
N TRP A 318 -7.47 -8.14 -2.39
CA TRP A 318 -7.12 -6.76 -2.10
C TRP A 318 -5.82 -6.76 -1.30
N THR A 319 -4.83 -5.96 -1.70
CA THR A 319 -3.57 -5.86 -0.94
C THR A 319 -3.66 -4.90 0.25
N GLU A 320 -2.71 -5.04 1.16
CA GLU A 320 -2.35 -4.00 2.11
C GLU A 320 -2.03 -2.66 1.42
N ALA A 321 -2.13 -1.57 2.19
CA ALA A 321 -1.91 -0.21 1.70
C ALA A 321 -0.42 0.04 1.43
N TYR A 322 -0.06 0.21 0.16
CA TYR A 322 1.32 0.48 -0.25
C TYR A 322 1.47 1.83 -0.96
N MET A 323 2.72 2.21 -1.20
CA MET A 323 3.14 3.39 -1.95
C MET A 323 4.02 2.92 -3.11
N ASP A 324 3.65 3.17 -4.37
CA ASP A 324 4.56 2.83 -5.47
C ASP A 324 5.75 3.80 -5.49
N THR A 325 6.96 3.24 -5.45
CA THR A 325 8.21 4.01 -5.39
C THR A 325 8.84 4.25 -6.76
N VAL A 326 8.38 3.56 -7.81
CA VAL A 326 8.97 3.59 -9.15
C VAL A 326 8.22 4.57 -10.06
N LEU A 327 6.91 4.69 -9.88
CA LEU A 327 6.07 5.64 -10.61
C LEU A 327 6.27 7.10 -10.15
N PHE A 328 6.57 7.33 -8.87
CA PHE A 328 6.48 8.67 -8.24
C PHE A 328 7.84 9.28 -7.85
N THR A 329 8.69 9.58 -8.85
CA THR A 329 9.97 10.29 -8.63
C THR A 329 9.87 11.83 -8.73
N THR A 330 8.70 12.35 -9.12
CA THR A 330 8.43 13.78 -9.31
C THR A 330 8.18 14.52 -7.99
N LYS A 331 8.32 15.86 -7.98
CA LYS A 331 8.40 16.67 -6.75
C LYS A 331 7.06 17.26 -6.27
N ALA A 332 5.96 16.93 -6.93
CA ALA A 332 4.62 17.41 -6.58
C ALA A 332 3.94 16.44 -5.58
N GLN A 333 3.25 17.03 -4.61
CA GLN A 333 2.68 16.42 -3.40
C GLN A 333 1.89 15.11 -3.61
N SER A 334 1.99 14.19 -2.64
CA SER A 334 1.25 12.89 -2.53
C SER A 334 1.47 11.92 -3.71
N LEU A 335 2.21 10.80 -3.58
CA LEU A 335 2.43 9.96 -2.39
C LEU A 335 1.11 9.59 -1.69
N LEU A 336 0.09 9.26 -2.48
CA LEU A 336 -1.13 8.58 -2.07
C LEU A 336 -0.80 7.15 -1.59
N LEU A 337 -1.50 6.67 -0.57
CA LEU A 337 -1.58 5.24 -0.29
C LEU A 337 -2.56 4.62 -1.29
N MET A 338 -2.19 3.47 -1.86
CA MET A 338 -2.98 2.74 -2.83
C MET A 338 -3.17 1.29 -2.36
N THR A 339 -4.27 0.68 -2.78
CA THR A 339 -4.50 -0.77 -2.70
C THR A 339 -4.69 -1.30 -4.11
N SER A 340 -4.14 -2.48 -4.41
CA SER A 340 -4.40 -3.18 -5.67
C SER A 340 -5.58 -4.12 -5.50
N VAL A 341 -6.48 -4.11 -6.48
CA VAL A 341 -7.39 -5.23 -6.72
C VAL A 341 -6.70 -6.14 -7.74
N ALA A 342 -6.45 -7.40 -7.38
CA ALA A 342 -5.72 -8.33 -8.25
C ALA A 342 -6.41 -9.70 -8.39
N MET A 343 -6.23 -10.33 -9.55
CA MET A 343 -6.82 -11.62 -9.91
C MET A 343 -5.85 -12.43 -10.80
N PRO A 344 -5.65 -13.74 -10.53
CA PRO A 344 -4.77 -14.57 -11.34
C PRO A 344 -5.37 -14.91 -12.71
N VAL A 345 -4.51 -15.07 -13.71
CA VAL A 345 -4.88 -15.41 -15.09
C VAL A 345 -4.34 -16.78 -15.46
N PHE A 346 -5.22 -17.70 -15.86
CA PHE A 346 -4.89 -19.10 -16.11
C PHE A 346 -5.06 -19.54 -17.56
N SER A 347 -4.27 -20.53 -17.97
CA SER A 347 -4.32 -21.12 -19.31
C SER A 347 -5.53 -22.06 -19.48
N LYS A 348 -6.58 -21.57 -20.14
CA LYS A 348 -7.83 -22.34 -20.41
C LYS A 348 -7.72 -23.30 -21.63
N LYS A 349 -6.50 -23.66 -22.08
CA LYS A 349 -6.30 -24.62 -23.19
C LYS A 349 -6.52 -26.05 -22.67
N LYS A 350 -7.19 -26.90 -23.47
CA LYS A 350 -7.54 -28.28 -23.06
C LYS A 350 -6.32 -29.15 -22.71
N GLU A 351 -5.17 -28.88 -23.33
CA GLU A 351 -3.90 -29.59 -23.12
C GLU A 351 -3.17 -29.16 -21.82
N THR A 352 -3.36 -27.91 -21.38
CA THR A 352 -2.67 -27.32 -20.22
C THR A 352 -3.55 -27.30 -18.96
N LEU A 353 -4.85 -27.56 -19.09
CA LEU A 353 -5.83 -27.58 -17.99
C LEU A 353 -5.44 -28.55 -16.85
N SER A 354 -4.87 -29.71 -17.16
CA SER A 354 -4.34 -30.67 -16.16
C SER A 354 -3.01 -30.25 -15.52
N HIS A 355 -2.29 -29.30 -16.12
CA HIS A 355 -0.99 -28.83 -15.66
C HIS A 355 -1.09 -27.59 -14.74
N GLY A 356 -2.23 -26.90 -14.75
CA GLY A 356 -2.50 -25.77 -13.86
C GLY A 356 -1.62 -24.54 -14.15
N ILE A 357 -1.48 -24.15 -15.42
CA ILE A 357 -0.55 -23.10 -15.83
C ILE A 357 -1.12 -21.69 -15.55
N LEU A 358 -0.47 -20.99 -14.62
CA LEU A 358 -0.55 -19.53 -14.43
C LEU A 358 0.12 -18.83 -15.62
N LEU A 359 -0.58 -17.90 -16.26
CA LEU A 359 -0.04 -17.02 -17.31
C LEU A 359 0.46 -15.69 -16.75
N GLY A 360 -0.05 -15.29 -15.58
CA GLY A 360 0.23 -14.02 -14.93
C GLY A 360 -0.88 -13.61 -13.98
N VAL A 361 -0.86 -12.35 -13.56
CA VAL A 361 -1.85 -11.71 -12.69
C VAL A 361 -2.25 -10.38 -13.34
N VAL A 362 -3.55 -10.12 -13.43
CA VAL A 362 -4.07 -8.78 -13.74
C VAL A 362 -4.33 -8.04 -12.43
N GLY A 363 -4.14 -6.73 -12.44
CA GLY A 363 -4.50 -5.87 -11.33
C GLY A 363 -4.85 -4.45 -11.75
N THR A 364 -5.49 -3.73 -10.84
CA THR A 364 -5.75 -2.30 -10.97
C THR A 364 -5.60 -1.61 -9.62
N ASP A 365 -5.01 -0.42 -9.62
CA ASP A 365 -4.73 0.32 -8.38
C ASP A 365 -5.81 1.34 -8.07
N ILE A 366 -6.26 1.32 -6.81
CA ILE A 366 -7.29 2.22 -6.28
C ILE A 366 -6.62 3.10 -5.21
N PRO A 367 -6.58 4.44 -5.40
CA PRO A 367 -6.13 5.34 -4.35
C PRO A 367 -7.07 5.26 -3.16
N LEU A 368 -6.53 5.03 -1.96
CA LEU A 368 -7.35 4.90 -0.75
C LEU A 368 -8.06 6.22 -0.37
N MET A 369 -7.61 7.35 -0.92
CA MET A 369 -8.32 8.63 -0.84
C MET A 369 -9.67 8.62 -1.56
N GLU A 370 -9.79 7.94 -2.71
CA GLU A 370 -11.06 7.81 -3.43
C GLU A 370 -12.07 6.96 -2.66
N VAL A 371 -11.61 5.85 -2.07
CA VAL A 371 -12.44 5.03 -1.17
C VAL A 371 -12.93 5.85 0.02
N MET A 372 -12.09 6.73 0.57
CA MET A 372 -12.45 7.62 1.68
C MET A 372 -13.44 8.74 1.27
N LYS A 373 -13.55 9.12 -0.01
CA LYS A 373 -14.60 10.06 -0.48
C LYS A 373 -16.01 9.50 -0.26
N LEU A 374 -16.18 8.18 -0.24
CA LEU A 374 -17.47 7.51 0.01
C LEU A 374 -18.00 7.71 1.44
N ALA A 375 -17.13 8.08 2.39
CA ALA A 375 -17.49 8.32 3.79
C ALA A 375 -17.13 9.76 4.22
N PRO A 376 -17.74 10.79 3.59
CA PRO A 376 -17.29 12.17 3.74
C PRO A 376 -17.53 12.69 5.16
N ARG A 377 -16.47 13.20 5.81
CA ARG A 377 -16.55 13.68 7.21
C ARG A 377 -17.57 14.81 7.42
N TYR A 378 -17.92 15.55 6.36
CA TYR A 378 -18.99 16.54 6.45
C TYR A 378 -20.36 15.92 6.78
N MET A 379 -20.64 14.66 6.39
CA MET A 379 -21.85 13.91 6.79
C MET A 379 -21.74 13.28 8.18
N LEU A 380 -20.53 12.90 8.61
CA LEU A 380 -20.30 12.29 9.93
C LEU A 380 -20.27 13.32 11.08
N GLY A 381 -19.75 14.52 10.84
CA GLY A 381 -19.73 15.63 11.81
C GLY A 381 -18.31 16.06 12.21
N ALA A 382 -18.19 17.03 13.12
CA ALA A 382 -16.90 17.68 13.45
C ALA A 382 -15.81 16.70 13.94
N HIS A 383 -16.24 15.62 14.62
CA HIS A 383 -15.40 14.56 15.18
C HIS A 383 -15.65 13.19 14.54
N GLY A 384 -16.62 13.12 13.62
CA GLY A 384 -16.96 11.88 12.93
C GLY A 384 -15.97 11.62 11.80
N TYR A 385 -15.37 10.45 11.80
CA TYR A 385 -14.52 9.95 10.72
C TYR A 385 -14.82 8.49 10.45
N ALA A 386 -14.50 8.05 9.24
CA ALA A 386 -14.35 6.64 8.92
C ALA A 386 -12.86 6.29 8.92
N PHE A 387 -12.59 5.00 9.02
CA PHE A 387 -11.29 4.38 8.79
C PHE A 387 -11.49 3.02 8.13
N LEU A 388 -10.43 2.49 7.52
CA LEU A 388 -10.43 1.21 6.81
C LEU A 388 -9.35 0.32 7.42
N LEU A 389 -9.71 -0.92 7.76
CA LEU A 389 -8.82 -1.96 8.27
C LEU A 389 -8.78 -3.14 7.32
N ASN A 390 -7.71 -3.94 7.40
CA ASN A 390 -7.66 -5.28 6.80
C ASN A 390 -8.03 -6.38 7.82
N ASN A 391 -8.11 -7.63 7.36
CA ASN A 391 -8.45 -8.80 8.18
C ASN A 391 -7.35 -9.21 9.19
N ASN A 392 -6.25 -8.44 9.30
CA ASN A 392 -5.20 -8.61 10.31
C ASN A 392 -5.26 -7.52 11.41
N GLY A 393 -6.05 -6.46 11.21
CA GLY A 393 -6.16 -5.31 12.10
C GLY A 393 -5.35 -4.09 11.66
N TYR A 394 -4.55 -4.20 10.60
CA TYR A 394 -3.74 -3.10 10.08
C TYR A 394 -4.59 -2.05 9.34
N ILE A 395 -4.20 -0.80 9.49
CA ILE A 395 -4.88 0.36 8.92
C ILE A 395 -4.54 0.50 7.43
N LEU A 396 -5.56 0.41 6.57
CA LEU A 396 -5.48 0.84 5.18
C LEU A 396 -5.62 2.37 5.06
N ALA A 397 -6.57 2.96 5.78
CA ALA A 397 -6.77 4.41 5.80
C ALA A 397 -7.31 4.89 7.16
N HIS A 398 -6.68 5.89 7.78
CA HIS A 398 -7.13 6.51 9.03
C HIS A 398 -6.75 8.00 9.07
N PRO A 399 -7.57 8.90 9.64
CA PRO A 399 -7.28 10.34 9.74
C PRO A 399 -5.91 10.70 10.30
N ASP A 400 -5.43 9.93 11.26
CA ASP A 400 -4.14 10.13 11.94
C ASP A 400 -3.01 9.16 11.54
N LEU A 401 -3.23 8.32 10.52
CA LEU A 401 -2.13 7.59 9.89
C LEU A 401 -1.13 8.60 9.27
N ARG A 402 0.14 8.47 9.63
CA ARG A 402 1.25 9.28 9.09
C ARG A 402 2.30 8.34 8.49
N PRO A 403 2.15 7.92 7.22
CA PRO A 403 3.06 6.94 6.60
C PRO A 403 4.44 7.55 6.29
N LEU A 404 4.53 8.88 6.16
CA LEU A 404 5.76 9.60 5.82
C LEU A 404 6.45 10.21 7.04
N TYR A 405 7.80 10.25 7.01
CA TYR A 405 8.63 11.08 7.87
C TYR A 405 9.48 12.07 7.04
N LYS A 406 9.99 13.12 7.69
CA LYS A 406 10.84 14.15 7.07
C LYS A 406 12.31 13.83 7.31
N ASP A 407 13.04 13.55 6.24
CA ASP A 407 14.49 13.36 6.21
C ASP A 407 15.16 14.56 5.53
N GLY A 408 15.56 15.54 6.32
CA GLY A 408 16.06 16.84 5.85
C GLY A 408 15.02 17.56 4.99
N LYS A 409 15.26 17.62 3.67
CA LYS A 409 14.36 18.24 2.68
C LYS A 409 13.51 17.23 1.89
N LYS A 410 13.67 15.92 2.09
CA LYS A 410 12.87 14.88 1.44
C LYS A 410 11.84 14.32 2.42
N LEU A 411 10.66 13.98 1.91
CA LEU A 411 9.77 13.03 2.58
C LEU A 411 10.24 11.62 2.21
N LYS A 412 10.16 10.69 3.17
CA LYS A 412 10.40 9.26 2.98
C LYS A 412 9.27 8.48 3.66
N PRO A 413 8.87 7.30 3.15
CA PRO A 413 8.06 6.39 3.95
C PRO A 413 8.81 6.02 5.24
N LYS A 414 8.08 5.85 6.34
CA LYS A 414 8.55 5.04 7.47
C LYS A 414 8.75 3.60 6.99
N PRO A 415 9.60 2.77 7.62
CA PRO A 415 9.73 1.36 7.26
C PRO A 415 8.38 0.63 7.30
N ASN A 416 7.70 0.65 8.46
CA ASN A 416 6.52 -0.17 8.75
C ASN A 416 5.24 0.66 8.57
N TYR A 417 5.07 1.29 7.40
CA TYR A 417 3.95 2.22 7.18
C TYR A 417 2.63 1.52 6.79
N ASN A 418 2.71 0.29 6.30
CA ASN A 418 1.61 -0.56 5.85
C ASN A 418 1.05 -1.48 6.96
N SER A 419 1.89 -1.87 7.92
CA SER A 419 1.57 -2.80 9.01
C SER A 419 1.30 -2.10 10.34
N VAL A 420 0.68 -0.92 10.30
CA VAL A 420 0.31 -0.14 11.50
C VAL A 420 -1.04 -0.63 12.01
N ASP A 421 -1.10 -1.17 13.21
CA ASP A 421 -2.35 -1.62 13.84
C ASP A 421 -3.23 -0.45 14.30
N LEU A 422 -4.54 -0.69 14.42
CA LEU A 422 -5.49 0.23 15.05
C LEU A 422 -5.03 0.65 16.46
N SER A 423 -4.51 -0.29 17.26
CA SER A 423 -4.05 -0.04 18.64
C SER A 423 -2.82 0.87 18.76
N GLU A 424 -2.06 1.08 17.68
CA GLU A 424 -0.96 2.06 17.69
C GLU A 424 -1.42 3.50 17.47
N VAL A 425 -2.64 3.70 16.95
CA VAL A 425 -3.14 5.00 16.47
C VAL A 425 -4.34 5.49 17.26
N GLU A 426 -5.25 4.59 17.62
CA GLU A 426 -6.39 4.86 18.52
C GLU A 426 -6.10 4.42 19.96
N TRP A 427 -6.97 4.81 20.90
CA TRP A 427 -6.84 4.37 22.28
C TRP A 427 -7.48 2.99 22.45
N GLU A 428 -6.72 2.05 23.00
CA GLU A 428 -7.18 0.68 23.26
C GLU A 428 -8.46 0.64 24.12
N ASP A 429 -9.44 -0.17 23.68
CA ASP A 429 -10.46 -0.71 24.56
C ASP A 429 -9.83 -1.63 25.61
N THR A 430 -10.40 -1.68 26.82
CA THR A 430 -9.83 -2.43 27.96
C THR A 430 -9.59 -3.93 27.71
N ASP A 431 -10.24 -4.48 26.68
CA ASP A 431 -10.25 -5.91 26.35
C ASP A 431 -10.21 -6.16 24.82
N GLU A 432 -9.70 -5.20 24.01
CA GLU A 432 -9.58 -5.29 22.53
C GLU A 432 -10.88 -5.66 21.76
N MET A 433 -12.06 -5.51 22.38
CA MET A 433 -13.31 -6.08 21.87
C MET A 433 -13.69 -5.56 20.48
N LEU A 434 -13.62 -4.25 20.25
CA LEU A 434 -13.99 -3.64 18.97
C LEU A 434 -13.06 -4.09 17.84
N ARG A 435 -11.74 -4.03 18.07
CA ARG A 435 -10.70 -4.52 17.14
C ARG A 435 -10.94 -5.98 16.76
N THR A 436 -11.12 -6.84 17.77
CA THR A 436 -11.32 -8.28 17.59
C THR A 436 -12.61 -8.62 16.82
N ALA A 437 -13.68 -7.85 17.01
CA ALA A 437 -14.93 -8.03 16.27
C ALA A 437 -14.78 -7.59 14.80
N MET A 438 -14.18 -6.41 14.55
CA MET A 438 -13.95 -5.89 13.20
C MET A 438 -13.05 -6.81 12.37
N VAL A 439 -11.96 -7.32 12.96
CA VAL A 439 -11.02 -8.27 12.32
C VAL A 439 -11.71 -9.57 11.88
N LYS A 440 -12.78 -10.00 12.57
CA LYS A 440 -13.60 -11.17 12.19
C LYS A 440 -14.71 -10.86 11.18
N GLY A 441 -14.88 -9.60 10.78
CA GLY A 441 -16.01 -9.16 9.96
C GLY A 441 -17.36 -9.13 10.70
N GLU A 442 -17.35 -9.12 12.04
CA GLU A 442 -18.58 -9.00 12.82
C GLU A 442 -19.14 -7.57 12.73
N THR A 443 -20.43 -7.42 12.40
CA THR A 443 -21.09 -6.11 12.34
C THR A 443 -21.83 -5.79 13.63
N GLY A 444 -21.72 -4.55 14.11
CA GLY A 444 -22.31 -4.14 15.38
C GLY A 444 -22.12 -2.65 15.67
N SER A 445 -22.39 -2.26 16.91
CA SER A 445 -22.12 -0.91 17.42
C SER A 445 -21.75 -0.97 18.90
N MET A 446 -20.85 -0.10 19.34
CA MET A 446 -20.34 -0.03 20.70
C MET A 446 -20.38 1.43 21.17
N THR A 447 -20.37 1.68 22.49
CA THR A 447 -20.34 3.03 23.05
C THR A 447 -19.30 3.08 24.16
N LEU A 448 -18.28 3.92 23.96
CA LEU A 448 -17.05 3.93 24.73
C LEU A 448 -16.85 5.28 25.41
N SER A 449 -16.42 5.27 26.68
CA SER A 449 -16.24 6.49 27.50
C SER A 449 -14.79 6.96 27.50
N ILE A 450 -14.24 7.23 26.31
CA ILE A 450 -12.84 7.61 26.11
C ILE A 450 -12.57 9.03 26.66
N ARG A 451 -11.57 9.17 27.54
CA ARG A 451 -11.11 10.48 28.05
C ARG A 451 -10.04 11.09 27.14
N ALA A 452 -10.40 11.39 25.90
CA ALA A 452 -9.48 12.00 24.95
C ALA A 452 -9.07 13.42 25.37
N SER A 453 -7.76 13.73 25.32
CA SER A 453 -7.23 15.09 25.40
C SER A 453 -6.76 15.52 24.02
N VAL A 454 -7.47 16.46 23.39
CA VAL A 454 -7.34 16.87 21.97
C VAL A 454 -6.02 17.61 21.63
N ASP A 455 -5.15 17.80 22.61
CA ASP A 455 -4.11 18.85 22.65
C ASP A 455 -2.72 18.42 22.12
N LYS A 456 -2.63 17.41 21.24
CA LYS A 456 -1.35 16.80 20.78
C LYS A 456 -1.08 16.90 19.27
N GLY A 457 -1.31 18.07 18.66
CA GLY A 457 -0.82 18.37 17.31
C GLY A 457 0.65 18.79 17.30
N PHE A 458 1.56 18.02 16.68
CA PHE A 458 3.00 18.32 16.64
C PHE A 458 3.63 18.28 15.22
N ARG A 459 4.38 19.34 14.90
CA ARG A 459 5.46 19.47 13.88
C ARG A 459 5.16 19.97 12.44
N HIS A 460 5.88 21.06 12.11
CA HIS A 460 6.43 21.45 10.80
C HIS A 460 5.50 21.57 9.58
N GLY A 461 4.87 22.74 9.41
CA GLY A 461 4.45 23.24 8.09
C GLY A 461 5.64 23.70 7.21
N ALA A 462 5.35 24.08 5.96
CA ALA A 462 6.29 24.69 5.01
C ALA A 462 5.64 25.91 4.35
N ASP A 463 6.36 27.03 4.22
CA ASP A 463 5.78 28.32 3.79
C ASP A 463 5.42 28.36 2.29
N GLN A 464 4.16 28.65 2.00
CA GLN A 464 3.70 29.18 0.72
C GLN A 464 2.68 30.31 0.97
N ARG A 465 2.84 31.44 0.26
CA ARG A 465 2.10 32.69 0.53
C ARG A 465 1.05 32.97 -0.55
N PRO A 466 -0.24 33.10 -0.20
CA PRO A 466 -1.26 33.71 -1.07
C PRO A 466 -1.19 35.25 -1.01
N ARG A 467 -1.67 35.93 -2.05
CA ARG A 467 -1.95 37.38 -2.07
C ARG A 467 -3.46 37.64 -1.93
N GLU A 468 -3.82 38.81 -1.38
CA GLU A 468 -5.19 39.39 -1.41
C GLU A 468 -5.34 40.24 -2.72
N PRO A 469 -6.57 40.61 -3.17
CA PRO A 469 -7.83 40.84 -2.43
C PRO A 469 -8.90 39.74 -2.70
N ASP A 470 -10.22 39.91 -2.92
CA ASP A 470 -11.13 41.09 -2.95
C ASP A 470 -12.61 40.77 -2.60
N VAL A 471 -13.50 41.78 -2.67
CA VAL A 471 -14.89 41.78 -2.18
C VAL A 471 -15.87 41.01 -3.07
N PHE A 472 -15.88 39.68 -2.91
CA PHE A 472 -17.09 38.84 -2.78
C PHE A 472 -16.68 37.41 -2.36
N GLY A 473 -15.49 36.97 -2.77
CA GLY A 473 -14.89 35.67 -2.47
C GLY A 473 -14.39 35.47 -1.02
N LYS A 474 -15.18 35.91 -0.03
CA LYS A 474 -14.93 35.64 1.40
C LYS A 474 -15.63 34.39 1.92
N CYS A 475 -16.75 33.99 1.31
CA CYS A 475 -17.64 32.94 1.81
C CYS A 475 -17.12 31.51 1.57
N ILE A 476 -16.71 31.20 0.33
CA ILE A 476 -16.16 29.90 -0.05
C ILE A 476 -14.64 30.03 -0.15
N ARG A 477 -13.90 29.63 0.91
CA ARG A 477 -12.43 29.77 0.95
C ARG A 477 -11.69 28.68 1.74
N GLY A 478 -12.27 27.48 1.83
CA GLY A 478 -11.56 26.25 2.22
C GLY A 478 -11.05 25.48 1.00
N ARG A 479 -10.10 24.56 1.18
CA ARG A 479 -9.70 23.57 0.16
C ARG A 479 -10.72 22.42 0.13
N ARG A 480 -11.96 22.72 -0.25
CA ARG A 480 -13.04 21.74 -0.37
C ARG A 480 -13.56 21.80 -1.80
N THR A 481 -13.57 20.66 -2.47
CA THR A 481 -14.17 20.49 -3.80
C THR A 481 -15.68 20.45 -3.63
N TYR A 482 -16.41 21.22 -4.44
CA TYR A 482 -17.87 21.33 -4.43
C TYR A 482 -18.45 21.01 -5.80
N CYS A 483 -17.72 21.37 -6.85
CA CYS A 483 -17.89 20.87 -8.21
C CYS A 483 -16.57 20.22 -8.65
N GLU A 484 -16.66 19.13 -9.40
CA GLU A 484 -15.49 18.48 -9.97
C GLU A 484 -15.06 19.25 -11.23
N LEU A 485 -13.83 19.74 -11.24
CA LEU A 485 -13.31 20.62 -12.30
C LEU A 485 -12.21 19.94 -13.12
N ASP A 486 -11.65 18.86 -12.59
CA ASP A 486 -10.43 18.25 -13.12
C ASP A 486 -10.74 17.29 -14.27
N ILE A 487 -12.01 16.86 -14.44
CA ILE A 487 -12.48 15.99 -15.53
C ILE A 487 -12.42 16.71 -16.89
N ASP A 488 -12.95 17.93 -17.00
CA ASP A 488 -13.05 18.67 -18.27
C ASP A 488 -12.04 19.83 -18.33
N PRO A 489 -11.10 19.85 -19.30
CA PRO A 489 -10.16 20.95 -19.50
C PRO A 489 -10.79 22.35 -19.60
N ASP A 490 -12.02 22.45 -20.13
CA ASP A 490 -12.74 23.72 -20.21
C ASP A 490 -13.32 24.16 -18.85
N HIS A 491 -13.53 23.26 -17.89
CA HIS A 491 -13.99 23.63 -16.54
C HIS A 491 -12.86 24.07 -15.60
N ARG A 492 -11.62 23.59 -15.82
CA ARG A 492 -10.41 23.94 -15.05
C ARG A 492 -10.08 25.45 -14.99
N LYS A 493 -10.63 26.25 -15.91
CA LYS A 493 -10.49 27.72 -15.94
C LYS A 493 -11.21 28.44 -14.78
N TYR A 494 -12.08 27.74 -14.05
CA TYR A 494 -12.87 28.30 -12.95
C TYR A 494 -12.27 27.99 -11.57
N THR A 495 -12.34 28.97 -10.66
CA THR A 495 -12.24 28.66 -9.22
C THR A 495 -13.51 27.94 -8.77
N GLN A 496 -13.41 27.12 -7.71
CA GLN A 496 -14.56 26.45 -7.08
C GLN A 496 -15.76 27.38 -6.84
N LEU A 497 -15.53 28.63 -6.40
CA LEU A 497 -16.60 29.63 -6.25
C LEU A 497 -17.26 30.02 -7.59
N GLN A 498 -16.48 30.18 -8.66
CA GLN A 498 -17.00 30.52 -9.99
C GLN A 498 -17.77 29.35 -10.59
N ALA A 499 -17.28 28.12 -10.45
CA ALA A 499 -17.96 26.91 -10.93
C ALA A 499 -19.32 26.73 -10.23
N VAL A 500 -19.35 26.77 -8.90
CA VAL A 500 -20.59 26.71 -8.12
C VAL A 500 -21.57 27.82 -8.50
N VAL A 501 -21.08 29.04 -8.75
CA VAL A 501 -21.93 30.15 -9.22
C VAL A 501 -22.40 29.97 -10.68
N GLY A 502 -21.61 29.34 -11.55
CA GLY A 502 -21.97 29.03 -12.94
C GLY A 502 -23.06 27.96 -13.02
N TYR A 503 -22.86 26.87 -12.29
CA TYR A 503 -23.81 25.76 -12.12
C TYR A 503 -25.15 26.26 -11.53
N LEU A 504 -25.12 26.96 -10.38
CA LEU A 504 -26.32 27.50 -9.74
C LEU A 504 -27.03 28.61 -10.54
N GLN A 505 -26.38 29.20 -11.54
CA GLN A 505 -26.99 30.15 -12.48
C GLN A 505 -27.47 29.50 -13.79
N GLY A 506 -27.33 28.17 -13.94
CA GLY A 506 -27.70 27.45 -15.16
C GLY A 506 -26.88 27.87 -16.38
N LYS A 507 -25.66 28.39 -16.16
CA LYS A 507 -24.75 28.84 -17.23
C LYS A 507 -23.80 27.74 -17.70
N GLU A 508 -23.39 26.90 -16.76
CA GLU A 508 -22.49 25.76 -16.95
C GLU A 508 -23.21 24.53 -16.36
N PRO A 509 -24.25 24.00 -17.06
CA PRO A 509 -25.07 22.90 -16.53
C PRO A 509 -24.34 21.55 -16.56
N ASP A 510 -23.26 21.45 -17.35
CA ASP A 510 -22.46 20.25 -17.56
C ASP A 510 -21.34 20.09 -16.50
N LEU A 511 -21.34 20.94 -15.46
CA LEU A 511 -20.51 20.79 -14.26
C LEU A 511 -21.08 19.72 -13.32
N GLU A 512 -20.31 18.68 -13.01
CA GLU A 512 -20.66 17.74 -11.95
C GLU A 512 -20.42 18.37 -10.57
N CYS A 513 -21.46 18.50 -9.74
CA CYS A 513 -21.38 19.11 -8.42
C CYS A 513 -22.10 18.28 -7.35
N ASP A 514 -21.59 18.32 -6.11
CA ASP A 514 -22.25 17.69 -4.95
C ASP A 514 -23.48 18.52 -4.55
N GLU A 515 -24.65 18.18 -5.12
CA GLU A 515 -25.92 18.85 -4.83
C GLU A 515 -26.25 18.90 -3.33
N VAL A 516 -25.89 17.86 -2.56
CA VAL A 516 -26.22 17.77 -1.13
C VAL A 516 -25.37 18.76 -0.34
N LEU A 517 -24.07 18.84 -0.64
CA LEU A 517 -23.17 19.83 -0.06
C LEU A 517 -23.52 21.25 -0.50
N LEU A 518 -23.88 21.46 -1.77
CA LEU A 518 -24.33 22.78 -2.27
C LEU A 518 -25.63 23.24 -1.59
N GLN A 519 -26.61 22.36 -1.42
CA GLN A 519 -27.84 22.66 -0.67
C GLN A 519 -27.53 23.05 0.79
N GLN A 520 -26.58 22.37 1.44
CA GLN A 520 -26.12 22.73 2.79
C GLN A 520 -25.43 24.11 2.84
N ILE A 521 -24.56 24.44 1.86
CA ILE A 521 -23.93 25.78 1.78
C ILE A 521 -24.98 26.87 1.55
N LEU A 522 -25.97 26.64 0.69
CA LEU A 522 -27.03 27.61 0.41
C LEU A 522 -27.92 27.84 1.63
N PHE A 523 -28.28 26.77 2.35
CA PHE A 523 -28.99 26.86 3.63
C PHE A 523 -28.18 27.64 4.67
N ASP A 524 -26.91 27.24 4.90
CA ASP A 524 -25.99 27.94 5.80
C ASP A 524 -25.82 29.42 5.39
N ALA A 525 -25.75 29.73 4.09
CA ALA A 525 -25.63 31.09 3.60
C ALA A 525 -26.84 31.95 3.95
N VAL A 526 -28.06 31.44 3.77
CA VAL A 526 -29.31 32.13 4.15
C VAL A 526 -29.41 32.29 5.66
N VAL A 527 -29.19 31.20 6.43
CA VAL A 527 -29.31 31.21 7.90
C VAL A 527 -28.28 32.13 8.56
N THR A 528 -27.08 32.27 8.00
CA THR A 528 -26.02 33.13 8.56
C THR A 528 -26.02 34.57 8.06
N ALA A 529 -26.78 34.91 7.01
CA ALA A 529 -26.83 36.29 6.48
C ALA A 529 -27.31 37.34 7.51
N PRO A 530 -28.30 37.08 8.40
CA PRO A 530 -28.69 38.03 9.45
C PRO A 530 -27.56 38.35 10.44
N VAL A 531 -26.61 37.43 10.67
CA VAL A 531 -25.46 37.65 11.56
C VAL A 531 -24.51 38.70 10.99
N GLU A 532 -24.32 38.71 9.67
CA GLU A 532 -23.52 39.73 8.99
C GLU A 532 -24.22 41.10 9.01
N ALA A 533 -25.54 41.15 8.84
CA ALA A 533 -26.32 42.38 9.00
C ALA A 533 -26.20 42.94 10.44
N TYR A 534 -26.27 42.07 11.46
CA TYR A 534 -26.07 42.43 12.87
C TYR A 534 -24.66 42.96 13.16
N TRP A 535 -23.61 42.32 12.65
CA TRP A 535 -22.23 42.81 12.78
C TRP A 535 -22.00 44.17 12.08
N ASN A 536 -22.63 44.40 10.92
CA ASN A 536 -22.60 45.71 10.27
C ASN A 536 -23.34 46.78 11.09
N ALA A 537 -24.47 46.45 11.73
CA ALA A 537 -25.19 47.36 12.62
C ALA A 537 -24.40 47.69 13.90
N LEU A 538 -23.64 46.74 14.46
CA LEU A 538 -22.73 46.98 15.58
C LEU A 538 -21.60 47.95 15.20
N MET A 539 -20.98 47.77 14.02
CA MET A 539 -19.99 48.70 13.46
C MET A 539 -20.51 50.14 13.35
N LEU A 540 -21.73 50.32 12.86
CA LEU A 540 -22.30 51.64 12.55
C LEU A 540 -22.79 52.42 13.79
N ASN A 541 -22.98 51.74 14.92
CA ASN A 541 -23.55 52.30 16.15
C ASN A 541 -22.52 52.42 17.30
N ASP A 542 -21.22 52.26 17.02
CA ASP A 542 -20.14 52.12 18.03
C ASP A 542 -20.42 51.06 19.12
N GLY A 543 -21.26 50.05 18.81
CA GLY A 543 -21.75 49.06 19.76
C GLY A 543 -20.77 47.92 20.05
N VAL A 544 -19.49 48.11 19.75
CA VAL A 544 -18.45 47.06 19.77
C VAL A 544 -17.62 47.19 21.04
N GLU A 545 -17.55 46.12 21.84
CA GLU A 545 -16.78 46.14 23.09
C GLU A 545 -15.28 46.38 22.86
N SER A 546 -14.69 47.20 23.72
CA SER A 546 -13.27 47.57 23.66
C SER A 546 -12.37 46.34 23.82
N GLY A 547 -11.77 45.89 22.71
CA GLY A 547 -10.92 44.70 22.63
C GLY A 547 -11.31 43.72 21.53
N VAL A 548 -12.50 43.84 20.93
CA VAL A 548 -12.95 42.93 19.85
C VAL A 548 -12.33 43.33 18.50
N GLU A 549 -11.22 42.69 18.11
CA GLU A 549 -10.55 42.99 16.84
C GLU A 549 -11.27 42.44 15.58
N THR A 550 -11.89 41.26 15.71
CA THR A 550 -12.50 40.49 14.60
C THR A 550 -13.55 39.53 15.16
N ALA A 551 -14.73 39.49 14.55
CA ALA A 551 -15.70 38.42 14.75
C ALA A 551 -15.76 37.51 13.52
N PHE A 552 -16.12 36.24 13.72
CA PHE A 552 -16.24 35.27 12.65
C PHE A 552 -17.26 34.19 13.00
N LEU A 553 -17.70 33.48 11.97
CA LEU A 553 -18.62 32.35 12.05
C LEU A 553 -18.21 31.35 10.97
N GLY A 554 -17.86 30.13 11.37
CA GLY A 554 -17.65 29.00 10.47
C GLY A 554 -18.76 27.98 10.65
N THR A 555 -19.21 27.38 9.55
CA THR A 555 -20.33 26.42 9.51
C THR A 555 -19.84 25.03 9.11
N ARG A 556 -20.71 24.02 9.21
CA ARG A 556 -20.39 22.62 8.91
C ARG A 556 -20.12 22.39 7.41
N SER A 557 -20.84 23.11 6.55
CA SER A 557 -20.65 23.05 5.08
C SER A 557 -19.29 23.58 4.62
N GLY A 558 -18.63 24.43 5.42
CA GLY A 558 -17.38 25.10 5.09
C GLY A 558 -17.53 26.59 4.75
N LEU A 559 -18.76 27.11 4.74
CA LEU A 559 -19.00 28.55 4.68
C LEU A 559 -18.39 29.26 5.90
N MET A 560 -17.62 30.32 5.66
CA MET A 560 -17.14 31.24 6.69
C MET A 560 -17.56 32.69 6.42
N ARG A 561 -18.01 33.40 7.47
CA ARG A 561 -18.17 34.86 7.48
C ARG A 561 -17.20 35.48 8.48
N ILE A 562 -16.58 36.62 8.12
CA ILE A 562 -15.56 37.30 8.95
C ILE A 562 -15.76 38.82 8.89
N MET A 563 -16.03 39.44 10.05
CA MET A 563 -16.07 40.89 10.23
C MET A 563 -14.79 41.39 10.91
N ARG A 564 -14.17 42.44 10.36
CA ARG A 564 -12.92 43.03 10.87
C ARG A 564 -13.22 44.41 11.47
N TYR A 565 -13.20 44.52 12.79
CA TYR A 565 -13.48 45.77 13.52
C TYR A 565 -12.23 46.64 13.68
N ALA A 566 -11.10 46.04 14.07
CA ALA A 566 -9.82 46.74 14.16
C ALA A 566 -9.11 46.85 12.79
N GLY A 567 -8.48 47.99 12.52
CA GLY A 567 -7.60 48.19 11.35
C GLY A 567 -6.33 47.32 11.41
N THR A 568 -5.61 47.20 10.29
CA THR A 568 -4.41 46.33 10.21
C THR A 568 -3.25 46.74 11.11
N GLU A 569 -3.19 48.03 11.49
CA GLU A 569 -2.10 48.60 12.28
C GLU A 569 -2.33 48.50 13.80
N THR A 570 -3.59 48.50 14.24
CA THR A 570 -3.98 48.47 15.66
C THR A 570 -4.17 47.05 16.23
N ARG A 571 -4.04 46.01 15.39
CA ARG A 571 -4.18 44.61 15.80
C ARG A 571 -2.97 44.10 16.56
N VAL A 572 -3.23 43.57 17.75
CA VAL A 572 -2.33 42.67 18.48
C VAL A 572 -2.28 41.33 17.73
N ALA A 573 -3.44 40.78 17.33
CA ALA A 573 -3.52 39.52 16.59
C ALA A 573 -3.31 39.71 15.08
N LYS A 574 -2.06 40.03 14.68
CA LYS A 574 -1.66 40.26 13.28
C LYS A 574 -1.92 39.06 12.34
N LYS A 575 -2.09 37.86 12.88
CA LYS A 575 -2.59 36.68 12.17
C LYS A 575 -3.86 36.18 12.87
N PHE A 576 -5.00 36.38 12.22
CA PHE A 576 -6.31 35.88 12.68
C PHE A 576 -6.39 34.34 12.81
N LEU A 577 -5.54 33.62 12.07
CA LEU A 577 -5.39 32.16 12.08
C LEU A 577 -3.90 31.84 12.04
N THR A 578 -3.43 30.88 12.85
CA THR A 578 -2.03 30.41 12.77
C THR A 578 -1.81 29.71 11.42
N PRO A 579 -0.55 29.44 11.00
CA PRO A 579 -0.30 28.60 9.83
C PRO A 579 -1.01 27.25 9.94
N SER A 580 -1.03 26.62 11.12
CA SER A 580 -1.68 25.33 11.36
C SER A 580 -3.21 25.39 11.22
N ASP A 581 -3.85 26.51 11.61
CA ASP A 581 -5.30 26.68 11.41
C ASP A 581 -5.64 26.99 9.94
N LYS A 582 -4.70 27.57 9.17
CA LYS A 582 -4.85 27.81 7.72
C LYS A 582 -4.65 26.55 6.89
N ASP A 583 -3.71 25.69 7.30
CA ASP A 583 -3.46 24.40 6.63
C ASP A 583 -4.65 23.43 6.80
N ASN A 584 -5.45 23.59 7.86
CA ASN A 584 -6.63 22.79 8.19
C ASN A 584 -7.97 23.54 8.00
N LEU A 585 -8.01 24.51 7.08
CA LEU A 585 -9.14 25.43 6.92
C LEU A 585 -10.28 24.80 6.09
N PHE A 586 -11.20 24.10 6.77
CA PHE A 586 -12.41 23.49 6.19
C PHE A 586 -12.17 22.81 4.84
N THR A 587 -11.35 21.77 4.85
CA THR A 587 -11.07 20.96 3.64
C THR A 587 -12.14 19.88 3.46
N ILE A 588 -12.05 19.02 2.43
CA ILE A 588 -12.84 17.77 2.37
C ILE A 588 -12.64 16.98 3.68
N ASP A 589 -11.38 16.78 4.07
CA ASP A 589 -10.98 15.88 5.14
C ASP A 589 -11.02 16.48 6.54
N HIS A 590 -10.77 17.78 6.72
CA HIS A 590 -10.46 18.34 8.05
C HIS A 590 -11.27 19.58 8.42
N PHE A 591 -11.86 19.50 9.63
CA PHE A 591 -12.35 20.63 10.40
C PHE A 591 -11.20 21.24 11.23
N PRO A 592 -11.10 22.58 11.32
CA PRO A 592 -10.02 23.23 12.07
C PRO A 592 -10.14 22.96 13.58
N LEU A 593 -9.01 22.98 14.28
CA LEU A 593 -8.91 22.56 15.69
C LEU A 593 -9.84 23.35 16.62
N TRP A 594 -9.94 24.67 16.43
CA TRP A 594 -10.84 25.53 17.19
C TRP A 594 -12.33 25.16 17.02
N TYR A 595 -12.73 24.66 15.84
CA TYR A 595 -14.12 24.27 15.56
C TYR A 595 -14.46 22.95 16.27
N ARG A 596 -13.53 21.98 16.22
CA ARG A 596 -13.65 20.71 16.96
C ARG A 596 -13.78 20.94 18.46
N LEU A 597 -12.87 21.71 19.05
CA LEU A 597 -12.89 22.07 20.49
C LEU A 597 -14.14 22.87 20.89
N ALA A 598 -14.68 23.72 20.02
CA ALA A 598 -15.92 24.44 20.26
C ALA A 598 -17.15 23.50 20.26
N VAL A 599 -17.16 22.45 19.43
CA VAL A 599 -18.26 21.46 19.34
C VAL A 599 -18.27 20.48 20.52
N GLU A 600 -17.13 20.21 21.15
CA GLU A 600 -17.07 19.40 22.39
C GLU A 600 -17.60 20.13 23.63
N ASN A 601 -17.60 21.46 23.62
CA ASN A 601 -17.97 22.24 24.77
C ASN A 601 -19.48 22.20 25.02
N THR A 602 -19.87 22.09 26.29
CA THR A 602 -21.28 22.06 26.69
C THR A 602 -22.01 23.32 26.20
N PRO A 603 -23.17 23.18 25.52
CA PRO A 603 -23.92 24.32 25.01
C PRO A 603 -24.15 25.42 26.05
N GLY A 604 -23.93 26.68 25.67
CA GLY A 604 -24.02 27.84 26.57
C GLY A 604 -22.74 28.17 27.34
N ARG A 605 -21.60 27.51 27.07
CA ARG A 605 -20.28 27.94 27.55
C ARG A 605 -19.40 28.44 26.41
N PHE A 606 -18.57 29.44 26.69
CA PHE A 606 -17.55 29.94 25.76
C PHE A 606 -16.25 29.15 25.90
N PHE A 607 -15.65 28.76 24.77
CA PHE A 607 -14.32 28.19 24.71
C PHE A 607 -13.29 29.27 24.34
N TYR A 608 -12.15 29.28 25.01
CA TYR A 608 -11.05 30.22 24.77
C TYR A 608 -9.83 29.47 24.23
N TYR A 609 -9.55 29.64 22.93
CA TYR A 609 -8.44 28.99 22.24
C TYR A 609 -7.14 29.80 22.40
N PRO A 610 -6.10 29.28 23.08
CA PRO A 610 -4.85 30.01 23.27
C PRO A 610 -4.00 29.99 21.98
N VAL A 611 -3.85 31.15 21.34
CA VAL A 611 -2.99 31.29 20.14
C VAL A 611 -1.52 31.21 20.55
N ASN A 612 -0.97 29.99 20.50
CA ASN A 612 0.46 29.73 20.67
C ASN A 612 1.25 30.24 19.44
N ASP A 613 1.42 31.56 19.32
CA ASP A 613 2.32 32.17 18.34
C ASP A 613 3.78 31.99 18.79
N LYS A 614 4.21 30.72 18.92
CA LYS A 614 5.61 30.30 19.03
C LYS A 614 6.31 30.59 17.72
N GLY A 615 6.60 31.87 17.47
CA GLY A 615 7.74 32.27 16.65
C GLY A 615 8.96 31.48 17.12
N MET A 616 9.80 31.06 16.17
CA MET A 616 10.89 30.11 16.42
C MET A 616 11.88 30.64 17.45
N SER A 617 11.68 30.28 18.72
CA SER A 617 12.63 30.47 19.80
C SER A 617 13.83 29.57 19.53
N SER A 618 14.89 30.14 18.97
CA SER A 618 16.08 29.42 18.55
C SER A 618 16.81 28.80 19.75
N CYS A 619 16.83 27.47 19.78
CA CYS A 619 17.76 26.60 20.49
C CYS A 619 18.04 25.42 19.56
#